data_AF-A0A7S0EI61-F1
#
_entry.id   AF-A0A7S0EI61-F1
#
_cell.length_a   1.000
_cell.length_b   1.000
_cell.length_c   1.000
_cell.angle_alpha   90.00
_cell.angle_beta   90.00
_cell.angle_gamma   90.00
#
_symmetry.space_group_name_H-M   'P 1'
#
loop_
_entity.id
_entity.type
_entity.pdbx_description
1 polymer ?
#
loop_
_entity_poly.entity_id
_entity_poly.type
_entity_poly.pdbx_seq_one_letter_code
_entity_poly.pdbx_strand_id
1 'polypeptide(L)'
;ALVRPVIDELKLQNLAELGDSALRPQFVEQVKELRQMILENARAKQINQMFVSGNGILSLTNSFLQSLAPSPSLLLSEGLATHDADRKGAVVVDAALRKFEDGVDALEHALQPLSDVDFERWFETSSSSARRVLLEGLTSEEHAHVMMERLQSKIEEKRRKLRSLNERRAADLVEKVYAQVRKGLEEKRYSSLSQYLTDHARIRNCCASQIPRVVLSEFMEEELRKGAMLIAASVQERIQGEVRRSIMSELAVGGGSEEDEETHRMRKMLSLCEETLARREAQISDMKVERMRTEGRMEEVKILLESAERRVQDMEEQAQRNEKLLVACREENEKLKEEEGRAREEREEVIKTLQAEHARRVEEA
;
A
#
# COMPACT_ATOMS: atom_id res chain seq x y z
N ALA A 1 5.93 -0.87 -68.92
CA ALA A 1 6.51 -2.12 -68.37
C ALA A 1 8.01 -1.93 -68.25
N LEU A 2 8.63 -2.37 -67.15
CA LEU A 2 10.09 -2.30 -66.97
C LEU A 2 10.79 -3.18 -68.01
N VAL A 3 11.84 -2.64 -68.63
CA VAL A 3 12.68 -3.37 -69.57
C VAL A 3 13.47 -4.44 -68.82
N ARG A 4 13.71 -5.59 -69.46
CA ARG A 4 14.50 -6.65 -68.85
C ARG A 4 15.93 -6.16 -68.55
N PRO A 5 16.53 -6.45 -67.38
CA PRO A 5 17.85 -5.94 -67.00
C PRO A 5 18.99 -6.38 -67.93
N VAL A 6 18.96 -7.65 -68.36
CA VAL A 6 19.91 -8.30 -69.27
C VAL A 6 19.16 -9.30 -70.17
N ILE A 7 19.77 -9.72 -71.28
CA ILE A 7 19.18 -10.71 -72.22
C ILE A 7 19.55 -12.15 -71.81
N ASP A 8 20.72 -12.33 -71.22
CA ASP A 8 21.30 -13.62 -70.84
C ASP A 8 20.71 -14.13 -69.52
N GLU A 9 20.12 -15.33 -69.56
CA GLU A 9 19.46 -15.93 -68.40
C GLU A 9 20.39 -16.31 -67.27
N LEU A 10 21.64 -16.67 -67.59
CA LEU A 10 22.63 -17.00 -66.57
C LEU A 10 23.03 -15.76 -65.76
N LYS A 11 23.02 -14.59 -66.42
CA LYS A 11 23.28 -13.29 -65.78
C LYS A 11 22.10 -12.81 -64.94
N LEU A 12 20.87 -13.16 -65.32
CA LEU A 12 19.68 -12.82 -64.54
C LEU A 12 19.63 -13.51 -63.17
N GLN A 13 20.14 -14.73 -63.06
CA GLN A 13 20.21 -15.45 -61.78
C GLN A 13 21.16 -14.77 -60.79
N ASN A 14 22.19 -14.10 -61.30
CA ASN A 14 23.22 -13.42 -60.50
C ASN A 14 23.11 -11.89 -60.59
N LEU A 15 21.90 -11.35 -60.80
CA LEU A 15 21.68 -9.93 -61.08
C LEU A 15 22.23 -9.00 -59.96
N ALA A 16 22.19 -9.45 -58.70
CA ALA A 16 22.65 -8.67 -57.55
C ALA A 16 24.16 -8.43 -57.53
N GLU A 17 24.95 -9.25 -58.26
CA GLU A 17 26.41 -9.17 -58.30
C GLU A 17 26.92 -8.38 -59.51
N LEU A 18 26.03 -8.07 -60.46
CA LEU A 18 26.37 -7.32 -61.66
C LEU A 18 26.41 -5.82 -61.38
N GLY A 19 27.49 -5.16 -61.80
CA GLY A 19 27.57 -3.70 -61.80
C GLY A 19 26.70 -3.07 -62.90
N ASP A 20 26.34 -1.80 -62.73
CA ASP A 20 25.47 -1.03 -63.64
C ASP A 20 25.93 -1.07 -65.11
N SER A 21 27.24 -1.16 -65.37
CA SER A 21 27.81 -1.25 -66.72
C SER A 21 27.46 -2.54 -67.46
N ALA A 22 27.10 -3.61 -66.74
CA ALA A 22 26.68 -4.88 -67.31
C ALA A 22 25.17 -4.95 -67.58
N LEU A 23 24.41 -3.96 -67.11
CA LEU A 23 22.97 -3.85 -67.29
C LEU A 23 22.65 -3.07 -68.57
N ARG A 24 21.45 -3.29 -69.10
CA ARG A 24 20.97 -2.50 -70.24
C ARG A 24 20.78 -1.04 -69.84
N PRO A 25 21.31 -0.06 -70.61
CA PRO A 25 21.20 1.36 -70.26
C PRO A 25 19.76 1.82 -70.03
N GLN A 26 18.83 1.36 -70.88
CA GLN A 26 17.39 1.65 -70.78
C GLN A 26 16.79 1.18 -69.45
N PHE A 27 17.24 0.03 -68.92
CA PHE A 27 16.79 -0.47 -67.63
C PHE A 27 17.33 0.39 -66.49
N VAL A 28 18.61 0.76 -66.56
CA VAL A 28 19.25 1.63 -65.56
C VAL A 28 18.55 2.99 -65.50
N GLU A 29 18.23 3.59 -66.63
CA GLU A 29 17.45 4.83 -66.72
C GLU A 29 16.06 4.68 -66.09
N GLN A 30 15.32 3.63 -66.47
CA GLN A 30 13.99 3.37 -65.90
C GLN A 30 14.01 3.14 -64.38
N VAL A 31 15.02 2.46 -63.85
CA VAL A 31 15.17 2.25 -62.40
C VAL A 31 15.54 3.55 -61.70
N LYS A 32 16.40 4.40 -62.30
CA LYS A 32 16.73 5.72 -61.76
C LYS A 32 15.50 6.62 -61.71
N GLU A 33 14.73 6.69 -62.78
CA GLU A 33 13.46 7.43 -62.85
C GLU A 33 12.46 6.89 -61.83
N LEU A 34 12.32 5.57 -61.70
CA LEU A 34 11.44 4.96 -60.70
C LEU A 34 11.88 5.29 -59.28
N ARG A 35 13.18 5.24 -58.97
CA ARG A 35 13.71 5.60 -57.66
C ARG A 35 13.42 7.06 -57.34
N GLN A 36 13.63 7.95 -58.31
CA GLN A 36 13.34 9.38 -58.16
C GLN A 36 11.84 9.60 -57.93
N MET A 37 10.98 8.97 -58.74
CA MET A 37 9.52 9.05 -58.59
C MET A 37 9.06 8.58 -57.21
N ILE A 38 9.61 7.49 -56.68
CA ILE A 38 9.28 7.00 -55.34
C ILE A 38 9.74 7.99 -54.28
N LEU A 39 10.98 8.49 -54.36
CA LEU A 39 11.52 9.41 -53.35
C LEU A 39 10.79 10.77 -53.35
N GLU A 40 10.37 11.27 -54.51
CA GLU A 40 9.66 12.54 -54.65
C GLU A 40 8.18 12.45 -54.26
N ASN A 41 7.53 11.32 -54.54
CA ASN A 41 6.07 11.18 -54.37
C ASN A 41 5.65 10.29 -53.19
N ALA A 42 6.57 9.57 -52.53
CA ALA A 42 6.24 8.76 -51.36
C ALA A 42 5.76 9.65 -50.22
N ARG A 43 4.50 9.46 -49.84
CA ARG A 43 3.91 10.15 -48.69
C ARG A 43 4.28 9.41 -47.41
N ALA A 44 4.49 10.17 -46.33
CA ALA A 44 4.63 9.58 -45.01
C ALA A 44 3.40 8.72 -44.68
N LYS A 45 3.63 7.54 -44.09
CA LYS A 45 2.56 6.61 -43.77
C LYS A 45 1.59 7.26 -42.80
N GLN A 46 0.30 7.17 -43.12
CA GLN A 46 -0.78 7.65 -42.26
C GLN A 46 -1.74 6.52 -41.90
N ILE A 47 -2.26 6.56 -40.68
CA ILE A 47 -3.37 5.74 -40.20
C ILE A 47 -4.31 6.68 -39.47
N ASN A 48 -5.61 6.63 -39.81
CA ASN A 48 -6.63 7.55 -39.27
C ASN A 48 -6.20 9.03 -39.34
N GLN A 49 -5.64 9.44 -40.48
CA GLN A 49 -5.13 10.79 -40.75
C GLN A 49 -3.93 11.23 -39.87
N MET A 50 -3.40 10.36 -39.01
CA MET A 50 -2.20 10.63 -38.22
C MET A 50 -0.95 10.03 -38.86
N PHE A 51 0.17 10.74 -38.81
CA PHE A 51 1.46 10.25 -39.29
C PHE A 51 2.02 9.15 -38.38
N VAL A 52 2.49 8.06 -38.98
CA VAL A 52 3.06 6.92 -38.25
C VAL A 52 4.57 7.12 -38.10
N SER A 53 5.03 7.26 -36.85
CA SER A 53 6.46 7.31 -36.51
C SER A 53 7.10 5.91 -36.52
N GLY A 54 8.44 5.83 -36.46
CA GLY A 54 9.13 4.52 -36.39
C GLY A 54 8.68 3.65 -35.22
N ASN A 55 8.40 4.25 -34.06
CA ASN A 55 7.81 3.55 -32.92
C ASN A 55 6.37 3.09 -33.20
N GLY A 56 5.58 3.90 -33.91
CA GLY A 56 4.23 3.51 -34.35
C GLY A 56 4.26 2.31 -35.29
N ILE A 57 5.25 2.21 -36.18
CA ILE A 57 5.45 1.03 -37.04
C ILE A 57 5.77 -0.21 -36.21
N LEU A 58 6.61 -0.10 -35.18
CA LEU A 58 6.92 -1.21 -34.28
C LEU A 58 5.67 -1.67 -33.51
N SER A 59 4.89 -0.75 -32.95
CA SER A 59 3.61 -1.06 -32.29
C SER A 59 2.64 -1.75 -33.26
N LEU A 60 2.48 -1.22 -34.48
CA LEU A 60 1.69 -1.86 -35.54
C LEU A 60 2.12 -3.30 -35.79
N THR A 61 3.41 -3.51 -35.96
CA THR A 61 3.96 -4.83 -36.27
C THR A 61 3.66 -5.81 -35.14
N ASN A 62 3.82 -5.39 -33.88
CA ASN A 62 3.51 -6.21 -32.72
C ASN A 62 2.00 -6.49 -32.61
N SER A 63 1.14 -5.50 -32.81
CA SER A 63 -0.32 -5.69 -32.81
C SER A 63 -0.76 -6.63 -33.94
N PHE A 64 -0.19 -6.49 -35.14
CA PHE A 64 -0.44 -7.40 -36.27
C PHE A 64 0.00 -8.83 -35.94
N LEU A 65 1.21 -9.01 -35.40
CA LEU A 65 1.73 -10.32 -35.01
C LEU A 65 0.88 -10.97 -33.91
N GLN A 66 0.41 -10.20 -32.94
CA GLN A 66 -0.49 -10.68 -31.88
C GLN A 66 -1.87 -11.05 -32.44
N SER A 67 -2.41 -10.29 -33.40
CA SER A 67 -3.69 -10.60 -34.05
C SER A 67 -3.63 -11.83 -34.97
N LEU A 68 -2.42 -12.23 -35.41
CA LEU A 68 -2.18 -13.45 -36.16
C LEU A 68 -2.09 -14.68 -35.26
N ALA A 69 -1.89 -14.50 -33.95
CA ALA A 69 -2.02 -15.60 -32.99
C ALA A 69 -3.50 -16.05 -32.94
N PRO A 70 -3.79 -17.34 -32.73
CA PRO A 70 -5.15 -17.87 -32.77
C PRO A 70 -5.94 -17.40 -31.53
N SER A 71 -6.39 -16.15 -31.55
CA SER A 71 -7.30 -15.55 -30.59
C SER A 71 -8.14 -14.52 -31.37
N PRO A 72 -9.49 -14.58 -31.28
CA PRO A 72 -10.35 -13.81 -32.15
C PRO A 72 -10.45 -12.37 -31.64
N SER A 73 -9.67 -11.45 -32.20
CA SER A 73 -9.96 -10.00 -32.09
C SER A 73 -9.28 -9.25 -33.23
N LEU A 74 -9.96 -9.25 -34.38
CA LEU A 74 -9.64 -8.48 -35.58
C LEU A 74 -10.06 -7.00 -35.42
N LEU A 75 -9.40 -6.22 -34.58
CA LEU A 75 -9.59 -4.74 -34.54
C LEU A 75 -8.24 -4.00 -34.38
N LEU A 76 -7.45 -4.05 -35.45
CA LEU A 76 -6.10 -3.48 -35.56
C LEU A 76 -6.02 -1.95 -35.46
N SER A 77 -7.11 -1.24 -35.79
CA SER A 77 -7.15 0.23 -35.71
C SER A 77 -7.49 0.74 -34.32
N GLU A 78 -8.33 0.02 -33.57
CA GLU A 78 -8.67 0.37 -32.18
C GLU A 78 -7.56 -0.04 -31.22
N GLY A 79 -6.96 -1.22 -31.41
CA GLY A 79 -5.82 -1.70 -30.62
C GLY A 79 -4.59 -0.78 -30.64
N LEU A 80 -4.39 -0.01 -31.71
CA LEU A 80 -3.30 0.97 -31.77
C LEU A 80 -3.59 2.26 -31.02
N ALA A 81 -4.82 2.76 -31.14
CA ALA A 81 -5.24 3.95 -30.42
C ALA A 81 -5.22 3.69 -28.91
N THR A 82 -5.65 2.50 -28.48
CA THR A 82 -5.61 2.08 -27.07
C THR A 82 -4.19 1.83 -26.58
N HIS A 83 -3.33 1.16 -27.34
CA HIS A 83 -1.94 0.92 -26.92
C HIS A 83 -1.11 2.21 -26.82
N ASP A 84 -1.28 3.17 -27.74
CA ASP A 84 -0.62 4.48 -27.63
C ASP A 84 -1.21 5.34 -26.51
N ALA A 85 -2.52 5.25 -26.26
CA ALA A 85 -3.18 5.90 -25.12
C ALA A 85 -2.70 5.31 -23.77
N ASP A 86 -2.56 3.99 -23.67
CA ASP A 86 -2.05 3.30 -22.48
C ASP A 86 -0.60 3.65 -22.18
N ARG A 87 0.23 3.72 -23.21
CA ARG A 87 1.63 4.10 -23.05
C ARG A 87 1.78 5.57 -22.65
N LYS A 88 1.00 6.48 -23.26
CA LYS A 88 0.95 7.89 -22.84
C LYS A 88 0.42 8.01 -21.41
N GLY A 89 -0.66 7.30 -21.08
CA GLY A 89 -1.23 7.24 -19.74
C GLY A 89 -0.22 6.76 -18.70
N ALA A 90 0.57 5.72 -19.02
CA ALA A 90 1.62 5.24 -18.13
C ALA A 90 2.71 6.31 -17.87
N VAL A 91 3.13 7.04 -18.90
CA VAL A 91 4.10 8.15 -18.74
C VAL A 91 3.53 9.26 -17.84
N VAL A 92 2.25 9.60 -18.00
CA VAL A 92 1.58 10.61 -17.16
C VAL A 92 1.42 10.11 -15.72
N VAL A 93 1.07 8.83 -15.52
CA VAL A 93 1.02 8.20 -14.19
C VAL A 93 2.39 8.26 -13.51
N ASP A 94 3.47 7.95 -14.23
CA ASP A 94 4.82 8.02 -13.69
C ASP A 94 5.23 9.48 -13.35
N ALA A 95 4.80 10.46 -14.15
CA ALA A 95 5.01 11.88 -13.82
C ALA A 95 4.22 12.32 -12.57
N ALA A 96 2.96 11.89 -12.44
CA ALA A 96 2.13 12.12 -11.27
C ALA A 96 2.72 11.46 -10.01
N LEU A 97 3.26 10.24 -10.14
CA LEU A 97 3.95 9.56 -9.05
C LEU A 97 5.22 10.28 -8.63
N ARG A 98 6.05 10.74 -9.57
CA ARG A 98 7.22 11.55 -9.23
C ARG A 98 6.83 12.80 -8.47
N LYS A 99 5.74 13.46 -8.85
CA LYS A 99 5.24 14.63 -8.11
C LYS A 99 4.86 14.31 -6.66
N PHE A 100 4.28 13.12 -6.44
CA PHE A 100 4.02 12.63 -5.08
C PHE A 100 5.34 12.33 -4.35
N GLU A 101 6.27 11.63 -5.01
CA GLU A 101 7.57 11.25 -4.46
C GLU A 101 8.45 12.45 -4.09
N ASP A 102 8.41 13.56 -4.84
CA ASP A 102 9.10 14.80 -4.46
C ASP A 102 8.64 15.30 -3.07
N GLY A 103 7.34 15.15 -2.78
CA GLY A 103 6.79 15.47 -1.46
C GLY A 103 7.22 14.46 -0.40
N VAL A 104 7.30 13.18 -0.76
CA VAL A 104 7.76 12.09 0.11
C VAL A 104 9.20 12.33 0.53
N ASP A 105 10.09 12.65 -0.42
CA ASP A 105 11.51 12.89 -0.14
C ASP A 105 11.68 14.06 0.82
N ALA A 106 10.90 15.13 0.64
CA ALA A 106 10.87 16.25 1.58
C ALA A 106 10.46 15.83 3.00
N LEU A 107 9.50 14.90 3.12
CA LEU A 107 9.07 14.33 4.41
C LEU A 107 10.10 13.36 4.99
N GLU A 108 10.73 12.52 4.16
CA GLU A 108 11.77 11.59 4.61
C GLU A 108 12.98 12.34 5.13
N HIS A 109 13.32 13.50 4.54
CA HIS A 109 14.35 14.39 5.03
C HIS A 109 13.93 15.22 6.26
N ALA A 110 12.64 15.33 6.54
CA ALA A 110 12.19 15.92 7.79
C ALA A 110 12.62 15.02 8.96
N LEU A 111 13.39 15.60 9.90
CA LEU A 111 13.96 14.88 11.04
C LEU A 111 12.92 14.47 12.09
N GLN A 112 11.70 15.01 12.02
CA GLN A 112 10.68 14.81 13.06
C GLN A 112 9.52 13.96 12.56
N PRO A 113 8.99 13.07 13.42
CA PRO A 113 7.74 12.36 13.14
C PRO A 113 6.58 13.36 13.08
N LEU A 114 5.56 13.00 12.29
CA LEU A 114 4.30 13.74 12.23
C LEU A 114 3.25 13.08 13.10
N SER A 115 2.34 13.90 13.64
CA SER A 115 1.11 13.42 14.25
C SER A 115 0.21 12.72 13.22
N ASP A 116 -0.75 11.91 13.68
CA ASP A 116 -1.71 11.25 12.78
C ASP A 116 -2.46 12.27 11.90
N VAL A 117 -2.86 13.39 12.49
CA VAL A 117 -3.62 14.45 11.80
C VAL A 117 -2.75 15.15 10.75
N ASP A 118 -1.51 15.48 11.10
CA ASP A 118 -0.60 16.18 10.18
C ASP A 118 -0.14 15.26 9.04
N PHE A 119 0.11 13.98 9.34
CA PHE A 119 0.43 12.97 8.33
C PHE A 119 -0.70 12.82 7.32
N GLU A 120 -1.95 12.71 7.77
CA GLU A 120 -3.11 12.59 6.89
C GLU A 120 -3.34 13.84 6.05
N ARG A 121 -3.24 15.02 6.65
CA ARG A 121 -3.35 16.30 5.91
C ARG A 121 -2.26 16.42 4.83
N TRP A 122 -1.02 16.08 5.17
CA TRP A 122 0.08 16.08 4.21
C TRP A 122 -0.15 15.06 3.09
N PHE A 123 -0.63 13.86 3.44
CA PHE A 123 -0.88 12.78 2.49
C PHE A 123 -2.00 13.17 1.50
N GLU A 124 -3.12 13.70 2.00
CA GLU A 124 -4.22 14.20 1.17
C GLU A 124 -3.73 15.30 0.22
N THR A 125 -2.98 16.28 0.73
CA THR A 125 -2.45 17.39 -0.08
C THR A 125 -1.54 16.87 -1.20
N SER A 126 -0.62 15.96 -0.88
CA SER A 126 0.33 15.38 -1.83
C SER A 126 -0.37 14.48 -2.85
N SER A 127 -1.33 13.68 -2.40
CA SER A 127 -2.17 12.83 -3.27
C SER A 127 -3.00 13.68 -4.23
N SER A 128 -3.66 14.74 -3.76
CA SER A 128 -4.41 15.66 -4.59
C SER A 128 -3.52 16.37 -5.62
N SER A 129 -2.29 16.73 -5.26
CA SER A 129 -1.33 17.29 -6.21
C SER A 129 -0.97 16.30 -7.31
N ALA A 130 -0.73 15.03 -6.98
CA ALA A 130 -0.43 13.98 -7.96
C ALA A 130 -1.62 13.70 -8.88
N ARG A 131 -2.84 13.62 -8.32
CA ARG A 131 -4.07 13.45 -9.10
C ARG A 131 -4.30 14.59 -10.07
N ARG A 132 -3.97 15.83 -9.68
CA ARG A 132 -4.06 16.99 -10.57
C ARG A 132 -3.13 16.86 -11.77
N VAL A 133 -1.87 16.48 -11.55
CA VAL A 133 -0.89 16.22 -12.63
C VAL A 133 -1.40 15.13 -13.58
N LEU A 134 -2.02 14.08 -13.05
CA LEU A 134 -2.61 13.03 -13.86
C LEU A 134 -3.75 13.56 -14.74
N LEU A 135 -4.71 14.29 -14.17
CA LEU A 135 -5.86 14.82 -14.89
C LEU A 135 -5.47 15.85 -15.96
N GLU A 136 -4.48 16.70 -15.67
CA GLU A 136 -3.96 17.68 -16.64
C GLU A 136 -3.21 17.03 -17.81
N GLY A 137 -2.59 15.87 -17.60
CA GLY A 137 -1.80 15.16 -18.61
C GLY A 137 -2.60 14.18 -19.48
N LEU A 138 -3.83 13.82 -19.08
CA LEU A 138 -4.67 12.89 -19.82
C LEU A 138 -5.55 13.60 -20.84
N THR A 139 -5.65 13.01 -22.04
CA THR A 139 -6.44 13.56 -23.15
C THR A 139 -7.82 12.91 -23.32
N SER A 140 -8.10 11.81 -22.61
CA SER A 140 -9.33 11.01 -22.73
C SER A 140 -9.89 10.70 -21.35
N GLU A 141 -11.20 10.92 -21.15
CA GLU A 141 -11.90 10.62 -19.89
C GLU A 141 -12.03 9.10 -19.65
N GLU A 142 -12.20 8.30 -20.70
CA GLU A 142 -12.38 6.84 -20.58
C GLU A 142 -11.13 6.15 -20.01
N HIS A 143 -9.94 6.61 -20.39
CA HIS A 143 -8.67 6.08 -19.87
C HIS A 143 -8.30 6.67 -18.50
N ALA A 144 -8.97 7.74 -18.08
CA ALA A 144 -8.64 8.42 -16.84
C ALA A 144 -8.94 7.57 -15.61
N HIS A 145 -10.04 6.79 -15.64
CA HIS A 145 -10.41 5.93 -14.51
C HIS A 145 -9.36 4.85 -14.24
N VAL A 146 -8.95 4.11 -15.27
CA VAL A 146 -7.95 3.02 -15.14
C VAL A 146 -6.60 3.56 -14.69
N MET A 147 -6.17 4.70 -15.23
CA MET A 147 -4.91 5.33 -14.83
C MET A 147 -4.98 5.91 -13.41
N MET A 148 -6.14 6.42 -12.99
CA MET A 148 -6.38 6.92 -11.64
C MET A 148 -6.31 5.80 -10.61
N GLU A 149 -6.93 4.64 -10.88
CA GLU A 149 -6.83 3.45 -10.02
C GLU A 149 -5.38 2.98 -9.88
N ARG A 150 -4.63 2.94 -10.99
CA ARG A 150 -3.22 2.56 -10.99
C ARG A 150 -2.35 3.53 -10.17
N LEU A 151 -2.59 4.83 -10.30
CA LEU A 151 -1.93 5.85 -9.49
C LEU A 151 -2.27 5.69 -8.01
N GLN A 152 -3.55 5.51 -7.70
CA GLN A 152 -4.06 5.40 -6.33
C GLN A 152 -3.51 4.16 -5.62
N SER A 153 -3.49 3.00 -6.28
CA SER A 153 -2.92 1.77 -5.74
C SER A 153 -1.45 1.95 -5.34
N LYS A 154 -0.64 2.58 -6.21
CA LYS A 154 0.78 2.88 -5.93
C LYS A 154 0.94 3.90 -4.79
N ILE A 155 0.11 4.95 -4.74
CA ILE A 155 0.13 5.94 -3.66
C ILE A 155 -0.24 5.29 -2.32
N GLU A 156 -1.21 4.38 -2.27
CA GLU A 156 -1.61 3.66 -1.06
C GLU A 156 -0.54 2.68 -0.58
N GLU A 157 0.16 2.02 -1.49
CA GLU A 157 1.34 1.22 -1.14
C GLU A 157 2.43 2.07 -0.47
N LYS A 158 2.71 3.26 -1.02
CA LYS A 158 3.67 4.21 -0.44
C LYS A 158 3.18 4.76 0.90
N ARG A 159 1.89 5.03 1.06
CA ARG A 159 1.28 5.46 2.34
C ARG A 159 1.58 4.49 3.46
N ARG A 160 1.41 3.18 3.22
CA ARG A 160 1.70 2.14 4.21
C ARG A 160 3.17 2.13 4.63
N LYS A 161 4.08 2.25 3.65
CA LYS A 161 5.53 2.32 3.91
C LYS A 161 5.90 3.55 4.75
N LEU A 162 5.36 4.72 4.39
CA LEU A 162 5.65 5.97 5.08
C LEU A 162 5.05 6.01 6.48
N ARG A 163 3.85 5.45 6.67
CA ARG A 163 3.26 5.33 8.01
C ARG A 163 4.15 4.49 8.92
N SER A 164 4.61 3.33 8.47
CA SER A 164 5.53 2.50 9.25
C SER A 164 6.86 3.20 9.55
N LEU A 165 7.40 3.97 8.60
CA LEU A 165 8.60 4.78 8.83
C LEU A 165 8.36 5.87 9.88
N ASN A 166 7.22 6.56 9.80
CA ASN A 166 6.82 7.60 10.75
C ASN A 166 6.64 7.03 12.16
N GLU A 167 6.00 5.87 12.30
CA GLU A 167 5.82 5.16 13.56
C GLU A 167 7.15 4.77 14.20
N ARG A 168 8.11 4.27 13.41
CA ARG A 168 9.48 3.96 13.90
C ARG A 168 10.19 5.21 14.41
N ARG A 169 10.18 6.29 13.63
CA ARG A 169 10.78 7.57 14.04
C ARG A 169 10.12 8.14 15.29
N ALA A 170 8.81 7.97 15.40
CA ALA A 170 8.05 8.36 16.58
C ALA A 170 8.47 7.56 17.82
N ALA A 171 8.61 6.24 17.70
CA ALA A 171 9.11 5.40 18.79
C ALA A 171 10.52 5.84 19.25
N ASP A 172 11.44 6.08 18.31
CA ASP A 172 12.79 6.56 18.61
C ASP A 172 12.78 7.91 19.33
N LEU A 173 11.90 8.83 18.91
CA LEU A 173 11.78 10.15 19.53
C LEU A 173 11.25 10.03 20.96
N VAL A 174 10.18 9.25 21.16
CA VAL A 174 9.61 9.02 22.49
C VAL A 174 10.65 8.38 23.40
N GLU A 175 11.38 7.37 22.93
CA GLU A 175 12.41 6.71 23.72
C GLU A 175 13.51 7.68 24.15
N LYS A 176 13.99 8.54 23.24
CA LYS A 176 14.98 9.57 23.56
C LYS A 176 14.48 10.56 24.62
N VAL A 177 13.23 11.00 24.51
CA VAL A 177 12.61 11.91 25.49
C VAL A 177 12.43 11.19 26.84
N TYR A 178 12.06 9.92 26.82
CA TYR A 178 11.80 9.11 28.00
C TYR A 178 13.07 8.64 28.73
N ALA A 179 14.21 8.62 28.05
CA ALA A 179 15.48 8.14 28.60
C ALA A 179 15.86 8.82 29.94
N GLN A 180 15.50 10.10 30.12
CA GLN A 180 15.76 10.81 31.38
C GLN A 180 14.94 10.26 32.56
N VAL A 181 13.66 9.92 32.32
CA VAL A 181 12.79 9.32 33.33
C VAL A 181 13.24 7.90 33.63
N ARG A 182 13.62 7.13 32.60
CA ARG A 182 14.19 5.77 32.76
C ARG A 182 15.46 5.79 33.61
N LYS A 183 16.39 6.70 33.34
CA LYS A 183 17.58 6.91 34.17
C LYS A 183 17.22 7.28 35.62
N GLY A 184 16.21 8.12 35.82
CA GLY A 184 15.71 8.45 37.17
C GLY A 184 15.15 7.25 37.93
N LEU A 185 14.48 6.32 37.23
CA LEU A 185 14.00 5.06 37.81
C LEU A 185 15.15 4.14 38.22
N GLU A 186 16.13 3.95 37.35
CA GLU A 186 17.31 3.11 37.62
C GLU A 186 18.13 3.64 38.80
N GLU A 187 18.29 4.96 38.88
CA GLU A 187 18.98 5.64 39.98
C GLU A 187 18.13 5.75 41.26
N LYS A 188 16.93 5.14 41.30
CA LYS A 188 15.99 5.16 42.43
C LYS A 188 15.65 6.58 42.91
N ARG A 189 15.61 7.57 42.01
CA ARG A 189 15.30 8.98 42.34
C ARG A 189 13.84 9.20 42.75
N TYR A 190 12.95 8.32 42.29
CA TYR A 190 11.52 8.41 42.59
C TYR A 190 11.22 7.82 43.98
N SER A 191 10.78 8.68 44.90
CA SER A 191 10.44 8.27 46.26
C SER A 191 9.06 7.62 46.37
N SER A 192 8.17 7.91 45.41
CA SER A 192 6.78 7.43 45.33
C SER A 192 6.30 7.27 43.88
N LEU A 193 5.25 6.46 43.69
CA LEU A 193 4.59 6.28 42.38
C LEU A 193 4.00 7.59 41.85
N SER A 194 3.50 8.47 42.74
CA SER A 194 2.90 9.74 42.33
C SER A 194 3.90 10.67 41.63
N GLN A 195 5.15 10.75 42.11
CA GLN A 195 6.20 11.56 41.48
C GLN A 195 6.51 11.06 40.06
N TYR A 196 6.59 9.73 39.90
CA TYR A 196 6.80 9.11 38.60
C TYR A 196 5.64 9.38 37.63
N LEU A 197 4.39 9.25 38.09
CA LEU A 197 3.22 9.54 37.28
C LEU A 197 3.17 10.99 36.78
N THR A 198 3.66 11.94 37.58
CA THR A 198 3.75 13.35 37.17
C THR A 198 4.73 13.54 36.00
N ASP A 199 5.94 12.98 36.09
CA ASP A 199 6.93 13.06 35.00
C ASP A 199 6.45 12.28 33.76
N HIS A 200 5.85 11.11 33.97
CA HIS A 200 5.25 10.30 32.91
C HIS A 200 4.14 11.08 32.17
N ALA A 201 3.22 11.71 32.90
CA ALA A 201 2.17 12.55 32.31
C ALA A 201 2.73 13.77 31.58
N ARG A 202 3.81 14.38 32.10
CA ARG A 202 4.49 15.50 31.46
C ARG A 202 5.05 15.10 30.09
N ILE A 203 5.71 13.96 29.98
CA ILE A 203 6.20 13.44 28.70
C ILE A 203 5.04 13.14 27.77
N ARG A 204 3.98 12.49 28.27
CA ARG A 204 2.79 12.19 27.48
C ARG A 204 2.22 13.45 26.83
N ASN A 205 2.04 14.50 27.62
CA ASN A 205 1.47 15.76 27.14
C ASN A 205 2.41 16.48 26.16
N CYS A 206 3.72 16.40 26.36
CA CYS A 206 4.70 17.01 25.45
C CYS A 206 4.72 16.30 24.08
N CYS A 207 4.59 14.98 24.07
CA CYS A 207 4.65 14.15 22.87
C CYS A 207 3.32 14.04 22.13
N ALA A 208 2.18 14.28 22.80
CA ALA A 208 0.84 14.05 22.27
C ALA A 208 0.52 14.80 20.98
N SER A 209 1.15 15.97 20.74
CA SER A 209 0.91 16.76 19.53
C SER A 209 1.83 16.40 18.37
N GLN A 210 2.90 15.62 18.58
CA GLN A 210 3.96 15.38 17.59
C GLN A 210 4.02 13.93 17.12
N ILE A 211 3.41 13.01 17.86
CA ILE A 211 3.59 11.58 17.67
C ILE A 211 2.23 10.91 17.43
N PRO A 212 2.17 9.87 16.57
CA PRO A 212 0.99 9.03 16.41
C PRO A 212 0.43 8.54 17.75
N ARG A 213 -0.88 8.66 17.93
CA ARG A 213 -1.52 8.40 19.23
C ARG A 213 -1.34 6.95 19.67
N VAL A 214 -1.37 6.02 18.72
CA VAL A 214 -1.20 4.58 18.96
C VAL A 214 0.18 4.29 19.52
N VAL A 215 1.23 4.73 18.81
CA VAL A 215 2.64 4.56 19.23
C VAL A 215 2.90 5.15 20.60
N LEU A 216 2.40 6.37 20.86
CA LEU A 216 2.56 7.00 22.17
C LEU A 216 1.82 6.22 23.27
N SER A 217 0.61 5.74 23.01
CA SER A 217 -0.19 5.06 24.05
C SER A 217 0.44 3.73 24.43
N GLU A 218 0.82 2.92 23.44
CA GLU A 218 1.47 1.62 23.65
C GLU A 218 2.79 1.77 24.42
N PHE A 219 3.65 2.70 24.00
CA PHE A 219 4.91 2.96 24.68
C PHE A 219 4.70 3.41 26.14
N MET A 220 3.75 4.33 26.36
CA MET A 220 3.50 4.87 27.69
C MET A 220 2.91 3.82 28.64
N GLU A 221 2.02 2.95 28.15
CA GLU A 221 1.49 1.85 28.96
C GLU A 221 2.57 0.83 29.35
N GLU A 222 3.47 0.49 28.42
CA GLU A 222 4.57 -0.44 28.69
C GLU A 222 5.54 0.13 29.73
N GLU A 223 5.98 1.38 29.55
CA GLU A 223 6.91 2.03 30.48
C GLU A 223 6.24 2.31 31.83
N LEU A 224 4.96 2.67 31.87
CA LEU A 224 4.20 2.80 33.12
C LEU A 224 4.26 1.51 33.94
N ARG A 225 4.03 0.36 33.29
CA ARG A 225 4.10 -0.96 33.92
C ARG A 225 5.50 -1.24 34.46
N LYS A 226 6.55 -1.03 33.65
CA LYS A 226 7.95 -1.23 34.06
C LYS A 226 8.33 -0.34 35.25
N GLY A 227 8.03 0.94 35.17
CA GLY A 227 8.33 1.90 36.23
C GLY A 227 7.59 1.60 37.53
N ALA A 228 6.31 1.22 37.46
CA ALA A 228 5.53 0.83 38.64
C ALA A 228 6.15 -0.39 39.35
N MET A 229 6.62 -1.39 38.60
CA MET A 229 7.30 -2.55 39.18
C MET A 229 8.62 -2.18 39.86
N LEU A 230 9.45 -1.35 39.22
CA LEU A 230 10.72 -0.90 39.80
C LEU A 230 10.53 -0.09 41.08
N ILE A 231 9.52 0.79 41.11
CA ILE A 231 9.20 1.59 42.30
C ILE A 231 8.64 0.68 43.41
N ALA A 232 7.78 -0.29 43.08
CA ALA A 232 7.28 -1.24 44.08
C ALA A 232 8.41 -2.04 44.71
N ALA A 233 9.38 -2.52 43.91
CA ALA A 233 10.55 -3.22 44.39
C ALA A 233 11.43 -2.35 45.31
N SER A 234 11.69 -1.09 44.94
CA SER A 234 12.50 -0.17 45.76
C SER A 234 11.82 0.21 47.08
N VAL A 235 10.49 0.39 47.08
CA VAL A 235 9.70 0.60 48.29
C VAL A 235 9.74 -0.63 49.19
N GLN A 236 9.59 -1.83 48.63
CA GLN A 236 9.66 -3.09 49.37
C GLN A 236 11.04 -3.28 50.03
N GLU A 237 12.13 -3.03 49.31
CA GLU A 237 13.50 -3.08 49.86
C GLU A 237 13.67 -2.12 51.05
N ARG A 238 13.17 -0.89 50.92
CA ARG A 238 13.24 0.13 51.97
C ARG A 238 12.44 -0.27 53.21
N ILE A 239 11.21 -0.75 53.04
CA ILE A 239 10.38 -1.25 54.14
C ILE A 239 11.08 -2.43 54.83
N GLN A 240 11.60 -3.40 54.08
CA GLN A 240 12.35 -4.52 54.65
C GLN A 240 13.60 -4.06 55.43
N GLY A 241 14.31 -3.05 54.91
CA GLY A 241 15.45 -2.45 55.59
C GLY A 241 15.08 -1.71 56.88
N GLU A 242 13.95 -1.00 56.89
CA GLU A 242 13.41 -0.35 58.10
C GLU A 242 12.98 -1.37 59.16
N VAL A 243 12.23 -2.41 58.75
CA VAL A 243 11.82 -3.50 59.65
C VAL A 243 13.04 -4.17 60.28
N ARG A 244 14.08 -4.49 59.49
CA ARG A 244 15.33 -5.06 60.03
C ARG A 244 16.02 -4.13 61.02
N ARG A 245 16.07 -2.82 60.74
CA ARG A 245 16.66 -1.84 61.66
C ARG A 245 15.89 -1.73 62.96
N SER A 246 14.55 -1.73 62.92
CA SER A 246 13.72 -1.72 64.12
C SER A 246 13.95 -2.98 64.97
N ILE A 247 13.94 -4.17 64.35
CA ILE A 247 14.20 -5.44 65.07
C ILE A 247 15.58 -5.41 65.74
N MET A 248 16.62 -4.96 65.04
CA MET A 248 17.98 -4.88 65.60
C MET A 248 18.11 -3.84 66.72
N SER A 249 17.39 -2.72 66.63
CA SER A 249 17.37 -1.69 67.67
C SER A 249 16.69 -2.18 68.94
N GLU A 250 15.60 -2.94 68.82
CA GLU A 250 14.90 -3.52 69.98
C GLU A 250 15.74 -4.59 70.68
N LEU A 251 16.42 -5.45 69.90
CA LEU A 251 17.33 -6.46 70.45
C LEU A 251 18.57 -5.85 71.14
N ALA A 252 18.98 -4.63 70.78
CA ALA A 252 20.14 -3.96 71.37
C ALA A 252 19.85 -3.22 72.68
N VAL A 253 18.58 -2.93 73.00
CA VAL A 253 18.16 -2.19 74.20
C VAL A 253 17.78 -3.12 75.37
N GLY A 254 17.52 -4.40 75.10
CA GLY A 254 17.23 -5.41 76.13
C GLY A 254 18.48 -5.91 76.86
N GLY A 255 18.93 -5.14 77.84
CA GLY A 255 20.06 -5.47 78.71
C GLY A 255 19.90 -4.91 80.12
N GLY A 256 18.95 -5.45 80.89
CA GLY A 256 18.85 -5.18 82.33
C GLY A 256 17.48 -5.47 82.96
N SER A 257 17.32 -6.67 83.52
CA SER A 257 16.36 -7.08 84.57
C SER A 257 14.86 -6.68 84.50
N GLU A 258 14.36 -6.19 83.37
CA GLU A 258 12.92 -6.10 83.03
C GLU A 258 12.50 -7.21 82.04
N GLU A 259 13.22 -8.34 82.03
CA GLU A 259 13.07 -9.42 81.03
C GLU A 259 11.64 -9.97 80.94
N ASP A 260 10.84 -9.96 82.01
CA ASP A 260 9.45 -10.45 81.96
C ASP A 260 8.46 -9.44 81.35
N GLU A 261 8.63 -8.13 81.59
CA GLU A 261 7.79 -7.12 80.95
C GLU A 261 8.19 -6.91 79.48
N GLU A 262 9.48 -6.94 79.19
CA GLU A 262 10.02 -6.76 77.86
C GLU A 262 9.70 -7.97 76.98
N THR A 263 9.80 -9.20 77.49
CA THR A 263 9.32 -10.39 76.75
C THR A 263 7.81 -10.41 76.57
N HIS A 264 7.03 -9.80 77.46
CA HIS A 264 5.59 -9.65 77.27
C HIS A 264 5.25 -8.61 76.19
N ARG A 265 5.97 -7.47 76.16
CA ARG A 265 5.83 -6.46 75.08
C ARG A 265 6.28 -7.02 73.73
N MET A 266 7.40 -7.75 73.68
CA MET A 266 7.85 -8.46 72.48
C MET A 266 6.85 -9.51 72.02
N ARG A 267 6.27 -10.31 72.93
CA ARG A 267 5.19 -11.26 72.55
C ARG A 267 3.96 -10.56 71.99
N LYS A 268 3.59 -9.40 72.54
CA LYS A 268 2.46 -8.60 72.04
C LYS A 268 2.74 -7.97 70.68
N MET A 269 3.96 -7.48 70.46
CA MET A 269 4.44 -7.00 69.17
C MET A 269 4.48 -8.11 68.12
N LEU A 270 5.05 -9.27 68.46
CA LEU A 270 5.08 -10.44 67.59
C LEU A 270 3.67 -10.89 67.21
N SER A 271 2.74 -10.95 68.17
CA SER A 271 1.33 -11.24 67.90
C SER A 271 0.68 -10.23 66.95
N LEU A 272 0.98 -8.93 67.09
CA LEU A 272 0.49 -7.89 66.18
C LEU A 272 1.12 -8.01 64.77
N CYS A 273 2.41 -8.37 64.70
CA CYS A 273 3.12 -8.64 63.44
C CYS A 273 2.57 -9.89 62.74
N GLU A 274 2.26 -10.95 63.49
CA GLU A 274 1.63 -12.17 62.97
C GLU A 274 0.21 -11.88 62.45
N GLU A 275 -0.60 -11.11 63.17
CA GLU A 275 -1.92 -10.69 62.69
C GLU A 275 -1.84 -9.83 61.42
N THR A 276 -0.89 -8.89 61.36
CA THR A 276 -0.71 -8.03 60.18
C THR A 276 -0.17 -8.80 58.99
N LEU A 277 0.75 -9.76 59.21
CA LEU A 277 1.20 -10.69 58.18
C LEU A 277 0.04 -11.55 57.68
N ALA A 278 -0.75 -12.16 58.57
CA ALA A 278 -1.92 -12.95 58.20
C ALA A 278 -2.94 -12.14 57.38
N ARG A 279 -3.20 -10.87 57.75
CA ARG A 279 -4.06 -9.96 56.96
C ARG A 279 -3.47 -9.65 55.59
N ARG A 280 -2.15 -9.46 55.48
CA ARG A 280 -1.48 -9.20 54.20
C ARG A 280 -1.46 -10.44 53.31
N GLU A 281 -1.25 -11.62 53.88
CA GLU A 281 -1.34 -12.90 53.17
C GLU A 281 -2.75 -13.15 52.64
N ALA A 282 -3.79 -12.85 53.43
CA ALA A 282 -5.18 -12.90 52.99
C ALA A 282 -5.42 -11.92 51.82
N GLN A 283 -4.96 -10.67 51.92
CA GLN A 283 -5.06 -9.69 50.82
C GLN A 283 -4.33 -10.15 49.55
N ILE A 284 -3.14 -10.75 49.68
CA ILE A 284 -2.39 -11.30 48.55
C ILE A 284 -3.14 -12.48 47.93
N SER A 285 -3.75 -13.33 48.74
CA SER A 285 -4.60 -14.42 48.26
C SER A 285 -5.81 -13.90 47.47
N ASP A 286 -6.50 -12.89 48.00
CA ASP A 286 -7.63 -12.26 47.31
C ASP A 286 -7.22 -11.60 45.99
N MET A 287 -6.09 -10.88 45.97
CA MET A 287 -5.53 -10.31 44.74
C MET A 287 -5.13 -11.38 43.72
N LYS A 288 -4.63 -12.55 44.16
CA LYS A 288 -4.34 -13.68 43.26
C LYS A 288 -5.62 -14.24 42.64
N VAL A 289 -6.70 -14.34 43.41
CA VAL A 289 -8.01 -14.79 42.89
C VAL A 289 -8.56 -13.79 41.86
N GLU A 290 -8.52 -12.49 42.14
CA GLU A 290 -8.93 -11.47 41.18
C GLU A 290 -8.05 -11.48 39.92
N ARG A 291 -6.75 -11.69 40.06
CA ARG A 291 -5.84 -11.84 38.92
C ARG A 291 -6.25 -13.03 38.05
N MET A 292 -6.48 -14.22 38.63
CA MET A 292 -6.97 -15.38 37.88
C MET A 292 -8.31 -15.12 37.19
N ARG A 293 -9.22 -14.36 37.84
CA ARG A 293 -10.49 -13.94 37.20
C ARG A 293 -10.27 -13.01 36.02
N THR A 294 -9.33 -12.07 36.12
CA THR A 294 -8.98 -11.18 34.99
C THR A 294 -8.30 -11.92 33.85
N GLU A 295 -7.40 -12.86 34.16
CA GLU A 295 -6.74 -13.72 33.17
C GLU A 295 -7.77 -14.61 32.44
N GLY A 296 -8.74 -15.20 33.17
CA GLY A 296 -9.85 -15.94 32.57
C GLY A 296 -10.72 -15.09 31.64
N ARG A 297 -11.05 -13.85 32.04
CA ARG A 297 -11.78 -12.90 31.18
C ARG A 297 -10.98 -12.51 29.92
N MET A 298 -9.66 -12.38 30.02
CA MET A 298 -8.84 -12.11 28.83
C MET A 298 -8.83 -13.28 27.86
N GLU A 299 -8.82 -14.52 28.35
CA GLU A 299 -8.90 -15.70 27.47
C GLU A 299 -10.26 -15.78 26.77
N GLU A 300 -11.36 -15.45 27.45
CA GLU A 300 -12.68 -15.31 26.82
C GLU A 300 -12.69 -14.25 25.72
N VAL A 301 -12.10 -13.07 25.98
CA VAL A 301 -11.98 -12.00 24.97
C VAL A 301 -11.13 -12.46 23.79
N LYS A 302 -10.05 -13.20 24.02
CA LYS A 302 -9.20 -13.75 22.96
C LYS A 302 -9.97 -14.74 22.08
N ILE A 303 -10.74 -15.65 22.66
CA ILE A 303 -11.61 -16.58 21.91
C ILE A 303 -12.65 -15.82 21.08
N LEU A 304 -13.25 -14.76 21.64
CA LEU A 304 -14.19 -13.92 20.91
C LEU A 304 -13.53 -13.16 19.76
N LEU A 305 -12.29 -12.71 19.94
CA LEU A 305 -11.50 -12.04 18.90
C LEU A 305 -11.18 -13.01 17.75
N GLU A 306 -10.68 -14.21 18.05
CA GLU A 306 -10.42 -15.26 17.06
C GLU A 306 -11.70 -15.67 16.31
N SER A 307 -12.85 -15.71 17.00
CA SER A 307 -14.16 -15.96 16.39
C SER A 307 -14.62 -14.81 15.48
N ALA A 308 -14.30 -13.57 15.82
CA ALA A 308 -14.61 -12.40 15.00
C ALA A 308 -13.72 -12.35 13.76
N GLU A 309 -12.42 -12.64 13.90
CA GLU A 309 -11.46 -12.71 12.79
C GLU A 309 -11.87 -13.76 11.76
N ARG A 310 -12.27 -14.96 12.19
CA ARG A 310 -12.80 -15.99 11.27
C ARG A 310 -14.04 -15.52 10.53
N ARG A 311 -14.96 -14.82 11.20
CA ARG A 311 -16.15 -14.25 10.55
C ARG A 311 -15.81 -13.18 9.53
N VAL A 312 -14.80 -12.35 9.80
CA VAL A 312 -14.31 -11.36 8.82
C VAL A 312 -13.71 -12.07 7.60
N GLN A 313 -12.90 -13.10 7.82
CA GLN A 313 -12.32 -13.90 6.74
C GLN A 313 -13.40 -14.59 5.88
N ASP A 314 -14.43 -15.18 6.50
CA ASP A 314 -15.56 -15.78 5.79
C ASP A 314 -16.32 -14.74 4.94
N MET A 315 -16.52 -13.53 5.46
CA MET A 315 -17.15 -12.43 4.72
C MET A 315 -16.29 -11.94 3.55
N GLU A 316 -14.96 -11.88 3.70
CA GLU A 316 -14.03 -11.52 2.62
C GLU A 316 -14.04 -12.57 1.51
N GLU A 317 -14.02 -13.87 1.86
CA GLU A 317 -14.16 -14.95 0.89
C GLU A 317 -15.50 -14.88 0.15
N GLN A 318 -16.59 -14.57 0.87
CA GLN A 318 -17.91 -14.39 0.27
C GLN A 318 -17.93 -13.17 -0.67
N ALA A 319 -17.30 -12.06 -0.29
CA ALA A 319 -17.18 -10.88 -1.14
C ALA A 319 -16.41 -11.17 -2.43
N GLN A 320 -15.28 -11.89 -2.34
CA GLN A 320 -14.51 -12.32 -3.51
C GLN A 320 -15.30 -13.27 -4.42
N ARG A 321 -16.10 -14.18 -3.86
CA ARG A 321 -17.01 -15.04 -4.65
C ARG A 321 -18.07 -14.21 -5.38
N ASN A 322 -18.67 -13.24 -4.70
CA ASN A 322 -19.66 -12.34 -5.29
C ASN A 322 -19.06 -11.46 -6.40
N GLU A 323 -17.83 -10.98 -6.22
CA GLU A 323 -17.11 -10.21 -7.24
C GLU A 323 -16.86 -11.05 -8.50
N LYS A 324 -16.41 -12.30 -8.34
CA LYS A 324 -16.24 -13.23 -9.47
C LYS A 324 -17.56 -13.49 -10.21
N LEU A 325 -18.66 -13.65 -9.48
CA LEU A 325 -19.99 -13.80 -10.08
C LEU A 325 -20.42 -12.54 -10.84
N LEU A 326 -20.15 -11.34 -10.30
CA LEU A 326 -20.44 -10.08 -11.00
C LEU A 326 -19.63 -9.92 -12.28
N VAL A 327 -18.35 -10.31 -12.28
CA VAL A 327 -17.52 -10.31 -13.49
C VAL A 327 -18.09 -11.28 -14.52
N ALA A 328 -18.43 -12.51 -14.12
CA ALA A 328 -19.05 -13.49 -15.02
C ALA A 328 -20.38 -13.00 -15.61
N CYS A 329 -21.24 -12.36 -14.80
CA CYS A 329 -22.49 -11.76 -15.29
C CYS A 329 -22.23 -10.58 -16.26
N ARG A 330 -21.15 -9.81 -16.09
CA ARG A 330 -20.79 -8.74 -17.03
C ARG A 330 -20.33 -9.32 -18.37
N GLU A 331 -19.48 -10.34 -18.34
CA GLU A 331 -19.03 -11.05 -19.55
C GLU A 331 -20.21 -11.68 -20.31
N GLU A 332 -21.17 -12.28 -19.59
CA GLU A 332 -22.37 -12.85 -20.21
C GLU A 332 -23.27 -11.76 -20.82
N ASN A 333 -23.43 -10.63 -20.14
CA ASN A 333 -24.17 -9.49 -20.68
C ASN A 333 -23.49 -8.88 -21.93
N GLU A 334 -22.16 -8.84 -21.98
CA GLU A 334 -21.43 -8.39 -23.17
C GLU A 334 -21.65 -9.34 -24.34
N LYS A 335 -21.59 -10.66 -24.13
CA LYS A 335 -21.92 -11.66 -25.17
C LYS A 335 -23.34 -11.49 -25.68
N LEU A 336 -24.32 -11.29 -24.79
CA LEU A 336 -25.70 -11.04 -25.20
C LEU A 336 -25.84 -9.77 -26.04
N LYS A 337 -25.12 -8.69 -25.70
CA LYS A 337 -25.11 -7.46 -26.51
C LYS A 337 -24.48 -7.69 -27.88
N GLU A 338 -23.42 -8.48 -27.98
CA GLU A 338 -22.83 -8.85 -29.27
C GLU A 338 -23.80 -9.67 -30.13
N GLU A 339 -24.48 -10.66 -29.53
CA GLU A 339 -25.50 -11.46 -30.21
C GLU A 339 -26.68 -10.62 -30.67
N GLU A 340 -27.17 -9.69 -29.84
CA GLU A 340 -28.19 -8.72 -30.23
C GLU A 340 -27.73 -7.81 -31.37
N GLY A 341 -26.46 -7.39 -31.35
CA GLY A 341 -25.84 -6.63 -32.43
C GLY A 341 -25.86 -7.37 -33.76
N ARG A 342 -25.37 -8.62 -33.78
CA ARG A 342 -25.39 -9.49 -34.98
C ARG A 342 -26.81 -9.73 -35.47
N ALA A 343 -27.74 -10.02 -34.57
CA ALA A 343 -29.14 -10.22 -34.94
C ALA A 343 -29.79 -8.95 -35.53
N ARG A 344 -29.37 -7.75 -35.11
CA ARG A 344 -29.82 -6.49 -35.72
C ARG A 344 -29.24 -6.30 -37.12
N GLU A 345 -27.95 -6.57 -37.30
CA GLU A 345 -27.29 -6.49 -38.61
C GLU A 345 -27.94 -7.45 -39.62
N GLU A 346 -28.19 -8.71 -39.22
CA GLU A 346 -28.91 -9.69 -40.04
C GLU A 346 -30.31 -9.21 -40.43
N ARG A 347 -31.06 -8.61 -39.48
CA ARG A 347 -32.38 -8.04 -39.76
C ARG A 347 -32.31 -6.87 -40.75
N GLU A 348 -31.31 -6.00 -40.62
CA GLU A 348 -31.11 -4.89 -41.55
C GLU A 348 -30.76 -5.38 -42.96
N GLU A 349 -29.94 -6.42 -43.10
CA GLU A 349 -29.65 -7.04 -44.39
C GLU A 349 -30.91 -7.64 -45.03
N VAL A 350 -31.73 -8.35 -44.25
CA VAL A 350 -33.02 -8.88 -44.73
C VAL A 350 -33.97 -7.76 -45.16
N ILE A 351 -34.02 -6.64 -44.43
CA ILE A 351 -34.83 -5.48 -44.83
C ILE A 351 -34.32 -4.89 -46.15
N LYS A 352 -33.01 -4.73 -46.31
CA LYS A 352 -32.40 -4.20 -47.54
C LYS A 352 -32.69 -5.09 -48.74
N THR A 353 -32.60 -6.42 -48.59
CA THR A 353 -32.91 -7.36 -49.69
C THR A 353 -34.39 -7.32 -50.07
N LEU A 354 -35.31 -7.28 -49.09
CA LEU A 354 -36.75 -7.15 -49.35
C LEU A 354 -37.10 -5.81 -50.04
N GLN A 355 -36.46 -4.71 -49.63
CA GLN A 355 -36.63 -3.40 -50.28
C GLN A 355 -36.14 -3.42 -51.73
N ALA A 356 -35.00 -4.07 -52.00
CA ALA A 356 -34.47 -4.22 -53.35
C ALA A 356 -35.37 -5.10 -54.24
N GLU A 357 -35.92 -6.20 -53.71
CA GLU A 357 -36.88 -7.03 -54.43
C GLU A 357 -38.19 -6.28 -54.72
N HIS A 358 -38.70 -5.51 -53.75
CA HIS A 358 -39.89 -4.69 -53.95
C HIS A 358 -39.66 -3.64 -55.06
N ALA A 359 -38.50 -2.97 -55.06
CA ALA A 359 -38.15 -2.01 -56.10
C ALA A 359 -38.15 -2.65 -57.50
N ARG A 360 -37.56 -3.85 -57.65
CA ARG A 360 -37.59 -4.60 -58.92
C ARG A 360 -39.01 -4.93 -59.39
N ARG A 361 -39.87 -5.38 -58.48
CA ARG A 361 -41.28 -5.69 -58.81
C ARG A 361 -42.06 -4.46 -59.26
N VAL A 362 -41.74 -3.28 -58.72
CA VAL A 362 -42.35 -2.02 -59.14
C VAL A 362 -41.85 -1.59 -60.52
N GLU A 363 -40.60 -1.88 -60.89
CA GLU A 363 -40.07 -1.61 -62.24
C GLU A 363 -40.64 -2.57 -63.31
N GLU A 364 -40.99 -3.79 -62.92
CA GLU A 364 -41.57 -4.81 -63.80
C GLU A 364 -43.09 -4.66 -64.05
N ALA A 365 -43.80 -3.93 -63.19
CA ALA A 365 -45.24 -3.68 -63.25
C ALA A 365 -45.58 -2.37 -63.96
#